data_AF-A0A0W0VXF8-F1
#
_entry.id   AF-A0A0W0VXF8-F1
#
_cell.length_a   1.000
_cell.length_b   1.000
_cell.length_c   1.000
_cell.angle_alpha   90.00
_cell.angle_beta   90.00
_cell.angle_gamma   90.00
#
_symmetry.space_group_name_H-M   'P 1'
#
loop_
_entity.id
_entity.type
_entity.pdbx_description
1 polymer ?
#
loop_
_entity_poly.entity_id
_entity_poly.type
_entity_poly.pdbx_seq_one_letter_code
_entity_poly.pdbx_strand_id
1 'polypeptide(L)'
;MTAKMLRPDSKGRITLGSIARGISGYAMHQEPNGTVILEPFVEIPAKEKWLFENTSALQKVQTGLTQAKNKELIDKGSFSQFADDEIE
;
A
#
# COMPACT_ATOMS: atom_id res chain seq x y z
N MET A 1 -12.74 -12.27 -22.31
CA MET A 1 -12.06 -10.97 -22.05
C MET A 1 -12.93 -9.88 -22.62
N THR A 2 -13.22 -8.83 -21.87
CA THR A 2 -14.07 -7.73 -22.35
C THR A 2 -13.20 -6.49 -22.50
N ALA A 3 -13.01 -6.04 -23.74
CA ALA A 3 -12.25 -4.83 -24.00
C ALA A 3 -13.13 -3.62 -23.68
N LYS A 4 -12.71 -2.79 -22.72
CA LYS A 4 -13.34 -1.50 -22.45
C LYS A 4 -12.50 -0.40 -23.09
N MET A 5 -13.08 0.32 -24.04
CA MET A 5 -12.44 1.49 -24.65
C MET A 5 -12.40 2.62 -23.62
N LEU A 6 -11.19 3.05 -23.24
CA LEU A 6 -10.97 4.24 -22.42
C LEU A 6 -10.57 5.39 -23.33
N ARG A 7 -11.15 6.58 -23.10
CA ARG A 7 -10.78 7.80 -23.83
C ARG A 7 -10.00 8.73 -22.92
N PRO A 8 -8.90 9.32 -23.39
CA PRO A 8 -8.19 10.34 -22.63
C PRO A 8 -9.06 11.59 -22.49
N ASP A 9 -8.88 12.31 -21.38
CA ASP A 9 -9.44 13.65 -21.22
C ASP A 9 -8.64 14.72 -21.99
N SER A 10 -9.04 15.99 -21.86
CA SER A 10 -8.36 17.12 -22.52
C SER A 10 -6.90 17.32 -22.12
N LYS A 11 -6.44 16.68 -21.03
CA LYS A 11 -5.05 16.70 -20.55
C LYS A 11 -4.30 15.41 -20.89
N GLY A 12 -4.88 14.52 -21.70
CA GLY A 12 -4.28 13.26 -22.10
C GLY A 12 -4.34 12.15 -21.04
N ARG A 13 -5.13 12.31 -19.96
CA ARG A 13 -5.16 11.35 -18.85
C ARG A 13 -6.18 10.24 -19.10
N ILE A 14 -5.82 9.00 -18.78
CA ILE A 14 -6.72 7.84 -18.82
C ILE A 14 -7.13 7.47 -17.39
N THR A 15 -8.44 7.36 -17.14
CA THR A 15 -8.96 6.95 -15.83
C THR A 15 -9.14 5.45 -15.76
N LEU A 16 -8.40 4.79 -14.87
CA LEU A 16 -8.48 3.34 -14.64
C LEU A 16 -9.68 2.97 -13.74
N GLY A 17 -10.18 3.90 -12.93
CA GLY A 17 -11.35 3.69 -12.08
C GLY A 17 -11.08 2.67 -10.97
N SER A 18 -12.02 1.75 -10.74
CA SER A 18 -11.95 0.81 -9.62
C SER A 18 -10.75 -0.15 -9.67
N ILE A 19 -10.16 -0.37 -10.85
CA ILE A 19 -8.98 -1.26 -10.98
C ILE A 19 -7.71 -0.66 -10.37
N ALA A 20 -7.70 0.66 -10.10
CA ALA A 20 -6.60 1.35 -9.43
C ALA A 20 -6.77 1.43 -7.90
N ARG A 21 -7.80 0.78 -7.33
CA ARG A 21 -8.05 0.84 -5.88
C ARG A 21 -6.92 0.17 -5.11
N GLY A 22 -6.31 0.91 -4.19
CA GLY A 22 -5.20 0.42 -3.35
C GLY A 22 -3.84 0.41 -4.05
N ILE A 23 -3.75 0.95 -5.26
CA ILE A 23 -2.51 1.12 -6.02
C ILE A 23 -2.10 2.59 -5.89
N SER A 24 -0.85 2.84 -5.49
CA SER A 24 -0.35 4.21 -5.34
C SER A 24 0.31 4.74 -6.61
N GLY A 25 0.74 3.85 -7.52
CA GLY A 25 1.36 4.23 -8.77
C GLY A 25 1.43 3.08 -9.78
N TYR A 26 1.89 3.39 -10.98
CA TYR A 26 2.15 2.39 -12.02
C TYR A 26 3.51 2.64 -12.64
N ALA A 27 4.31 1.58 -12.81
CA ALA A 27 5.43 1.62 -13.74
C ALA A 27 4.86 1.51 -15.17
N MET A 28 5.27 2.44 -16.04
CA MET A 28 4.85 2.45 -17.44
C MET A 28 5.98 1.90 -18.30
N HIS A 29 5.68 0.83 -19.03
CA HIS A 29 6.55 0.28 -20.06
C HIS A 29 5.93 0.53 -21.42
N GLN A 30 6.75 0.96 -22.37
CA GLN A 30 6.33 1.13 -23.76
C GLN A 30 7.14 0.19 -24.64
N GLU A 31 6.44 -0.68 -25.34
CA GLU A 31 7.02 -1.60 -26.31
C GLU A 31 7.28 -0.89 -27.64
N PRO A 32 8.25 -1.35 -28.46
CA PRO A 32 8.55 -0.76 -29.77
C PRO A 32 7.36 -0.73 -30.73
N ASN A 33 6.38 -1.63 -30.56
CA ASN A 33 5.16 -1.67 -31.36
C ASN A 33 4.08 -0.65 -30.90
N GLY A 34 4.39 0.19 -29.91
CA GLY A 34 3.49 1.20 -29.35
C GLY A 34 2.56 0.69 -28.24
N THR A 35 2.67 -0.59 -27.85
CA THR A 35 1.90 -1.11 -26.71
C THR A 35 2.41 -0.48 -25.41
N VAL A 36 1.48 -0.01 -24.57
CA VAL A 36 1.79 0.49 -23.23
C VAL A 36 1.30 -0.52 -22.20
N ILE A 37 2.21 -0.94 -21.31
CA ILE A 37 1.94 -1.83 -20.19
C ILE A 37 2.07 -1.01 -18.91
N LEU A 38 1.04 -1.09 -18.06
CA LEU A 38 1.03 -0.46 -16.74
C LEU A 38 1.15 -1.56 -15.68
N GLU A 39 2.27 -1.58 -14.96
CA GLU A 39 2.49 -2.49 -13.85
C GLU A 39 2.14 -1.79 -12.52
N PRO A 40 1.20 -2.31 -11.72
CA PRO A 40 0.76 -1.67 -10.50
C PRO A 40 1.83 -1.71 -9.41
N PHE A 41 1.97 -0.61 -8.67
CA PHE A 41 2.91 -0.46 -7.57
C PHE A 41 2.24 0.13 -6.32
N VAL A 42 2.73 -0.25 -5.15
CA VAL A 42 2.32 0.29 -3.86
C VAL A 42 3.54 0.86 -3.14
N GLU A 43 3.48 2.15 -2.83
CA GLU A 43 4.51 2.87 -2.09
C GLU A 43 4.44 2.53 -0.61
N ILE A 44 5.62 2.32 -0.01
CA ILE A 44 5.79 2.11 1.41
C ILE A 44 6.54 3.32 1.96
N PRO A 45 6.03 4.03 2.99
CA PRO A 45 6.75 5.10 3.64
C PRO A 45 8.15 4.66 4.08
N ALA A 46 9.16 5.51 3.92
CA ALA A 46 10.55 5.15 4.22
C ALA A 46 10.72 4.63 5.66
N LYS A 47 10.01 5.23 6.62
CA LYS A 47 9.97 4.81 8.03
C LYS A 47 9.38 3.41 8.28
N GLU A 48 8.63 2.87 7.33
CA GLU A 48 7.99 1.55 7.40
C GLU A 48 8.73 0.51 6.56
N LYS A 49 9.66 0.92 5.68
CA LYS A 49 10.41 0.03 4.79
C LYS A 49 11.07 -1.14 5.53
N TRP A 50 11.67 -0.87 6.70
CA TRP A 50 12.32 -1.89 7.54
C TRP A 50 11.38 -3.04 7.93
N LEU A 51 10.08 -2.75 8.12
CA LEU A 51 9.09 -3.74 8.52
C LEU A 51 8.84 -4.72 7.36
N PHE A 52 8.78 -4.21 6.13
CA PHE A 52 8.59 -5.02 4.93
C PHE A 52 9.85 -5.80 4.54
N GLU A 53 11.04 -5.33 4.92
CA GLU A 53 12.30 -6.05 4.77
C GLU A 53 12.49 -7.15 5.83
N ASN A 54 11.75 -7.09 6.95
CA ASN A 54 11.80 -8.06 8.02
C ASN A 54 10.53 -8.92 8.07
N THR A 55 10.55 -10.05 7.34
CA THR A 55 9.41 -10.98 7.24
C THR A 55 8.90 -11.46 8.60
N SER A 56 9.79 -11.69 9.57
CA SER A 56 9.40 -12.14 10.91
C SER A 56 8.61 -11.07 11.66
N ALA A 57 9.07 -9.82 11.62
CA ALA A 57 8.37 -8.70 12.23
C ALA A 57 7.02 -8.45 11.53
N LEU A 58 7.00 -8.48 10.20
CA LEU A 58 5.78 -8.32 9.41
C LEU A 58 4.70 -9.36 9.77
N GLN A 59 5.08 -10.63 9.88
CA GLN A 59 4.17 -11.71 10.26
C GLN A 59 3.57 -11.50 11.66
N LYS A 60 4.37 -11.03 12.62
CA LYS A 60 3.88 -10.70 13.97
C LYS A 60 2.86 -9.57 13.93
N VAL A 61 3.13 -8.50 13.18
CA VAL A 61 2.20 -7.38 13.01
C VAL A 61 0.89 -7.86 12.37
N GLN A 62 0.95 -8.64 11.29
CA GLN A 62 -0.24 -9.19 10.63
C GLN A 62 -1.07 -10.09 11.54
N THR A 63 -0.40 -10.91 12.36
CA THR A 63 -1.06 -11.74 13.37
C THR A 63 -1.79 -10.87 14.40
N GLY A 64 -1.11 -9.85 14.94
CA GLY A 64 -1.71 -8.92 15.89
C GLY A 64 -2.91 -8.16 15.32
N LEU A 65 -2.86 -7.71 14.06
CA LEU A 65 -3.98 -7.08 13.38
C LEU A 65 -5.20 -8.02 13.26
N THR A 66 -4.95 -9.30 13.00
CA THR A 66 -6.01 -10.32 12.92
C THR A 66 -6.65 -10.56 14.29
N GLN A 67 -5.83 -10.70 15.34
CA GLN A 67 -6.29 -10.84 16.72
C GLN A 67 -7.11 -9.64 17.17
N ALA A 68 -6.66 -8.41 16.87
CA ALA A 68 -7.39 -7.19 17.19
C ALA A 68 -8.76 -7.14 16.51
N LYS A 69 -8.84 -7.52 15.23
CA LYS A 69 -10.11 -7.63 14.49
C LYS A 69 -11.07 -8.63 15.15
N ASN A 70 -10.54 -9.72 15.71
CA ASN A 70 -11.31 -10.75 16.42
C ASN A 70 -11.58 -10.44 17.90
N LYS A 71 -11.11 -9.29 18.42
CA LYS A 71 -11.17 -8.92 19.84
C LYS A 71 -10.38 -9.85 20.78
N GLU A 72 -9.37 -10.52 20.25
CA GLU A 72 -8.42 -11.35 21.00
C GLU A 72 -7.30 -10.47 21.60
N LEU A 73 -7.68 -9.50 22.42
CA LEU A 73 -6.77 -8.49 22.99
C LEU A 73 -6.55 -8.75 24.48
N ILE A 74 -5.33 -8.45 24.94
CA ILE A 74 -4.98 -8.44 26.36
C ILE A 74 -4.72 -6.99 26.75
N ASP A 75 -5.51 -6.47 27.68
CA ASP A 75 -5.26 -5.15 28.26
C ASP A 75 -4.00 -5.20 29.13
N LYS A 76 -3.05 -4.31 28.83
CA LYS A 76 -1.78 -4.15 29.56
C LYS A 76 -1.70 -2.83 30.31
N GLY A 77 -2.77 -2.03 30.31
CA GLY A 77 -2.79 -0.68 30.85
C GLY A 77 -2.07 0.33 29.96
N SER A 78 -1.79 1.51 30.51
CA SER A 78 -1.11 2.60 29.79
C SER A 78 0.40 2.43 29.77
N PHE A 79 1.00 2.65 28.60
CA PHE A 79 2.46 2.74 28.43
C PHE A 79 2.98 4.19 28.50
N SER A 80 2.12 5.18 28.79
CA SER A 80 2.49 6.61 28.82
C SER A 80 3.65 6.93 29.77
N GLN A 81 3.84 6.14 30.83
CA GLN A 81 4.95 6.29 31.77
C GLN A 81 6.34 6.02 31.15
N PHE A 82 6.39 5.42 29.95
CA PHE A 82 7.60 5.11 29.21
C PHE A 82 7.78 5.98 27.96
N ALA A 83 6.95 6.99 27.78
CA ALA A 83 7.10 7.93 26.69
C ALA A 83 8.22 8.92 27.03
N ASP A 84 9.30 8.89 26.25
CA ASP A 84 10.31 9.94 26.25
C ASP A 84 9.77 11.07 25.35
N ASP A 85 8.93 11.94 25.91
CA ASP A 85 8.26 13.03 25.18
C ASP A 85 9.20 14.19 24.76
N GLU A 86 10.49 13.94 24.56
CA GLU A 86 11.37 14.86 23.82
C GLU A 86 11.29 14.54 22.32
N ILE A 87 10.15 14.86 21.71
CA ILE A 87 10.01 14.91 20.26
C ILE A 87 10.42 16.32 19.81
N GLU A 88 11.65 16.49 19.31
CA GLU A 88 12.08 17.69 18.57
C GLU A 88 11.30 17.87 17.26
#